data_AF-W5SUS3-F1
#
_entry.id   AF-W5SUS3-F1
#
_cell.length_a   1.000
_cell.length_b   1.000
_cell.length_c   1.000
_cell.angle_alpha   90.00
_cell.angle_beta   90.00
_cell.angle_gamma   90.00
#
_symmetry.space_group_name_H-M   'P 1'
#
loop_
_entity.id
_entity.type
_entity.pdbx_description
1 polymer ?
#
loop_
_entity_poly.entity_id
_entity_poly.type
_entity_poly.pdbx_seq_one_letter_code
_entity_poly.pdbx_strand_id
1 'polypeptide(L)'
;MELNEYQIKAKQTAKYKNKKEELILTTLGLAGETGEVVEKIKKLGRDKEYVLDNEYLLGIKKELGDVLWYISNLSNNLGITLEDVAITNLEKLKKRT
;
A
#
# COMPACT_ATOMS: atom_id res chain seq x y z
N MET A 1 13.69 -8.12 -3.83
CA MET A 1 12.92 -8.52 -2.64
C MET A 1 11.62 -9.06 -3.17
N GLU A 2 11.28 -10.29 -2.82
CA GLU A 2 10.02 -10.91 -3.24
C GLU A 2 8.85 -10.35 -2.42
N LEU A 3 7.62 -10.46 -2.91
CA LEU A 3 6.44 -9.90 -2.24
C LEU A 3 6.22 -10.51 -0.86
N ASN A 4 6.39 -11.84 -0.73
CA ASN A 4 6.26 -12.53 0.54
C ASN A 4 7.41 -12.20 1.50
N GLU A 5 8.62 -11.96 0.98
CA GLU A 5 9.76 -11.49 1.78
C GLU A 5 9.49 -10.07 2.33
N TYR A 6 8.95 -9.18 1.49
CA TYR A 6 8.51 -7.86 1.93
C TYR A 6 7.42 -7.97 3.01
N GLN A 7 6.44 -8.84 2.82
CA GLN A 7 5.35 -9.02 3.77
C GLN A 7 5.84 -9.42 5.17
N ILE A 8 6.77 -10.38 5.23
CA ILE A 8 7.40 -10.81 6.49
C ILE A 8 8.11 -9.63 7.16
N LYS A 9 8.90 -8.86 6.40
CA LYS A 9 9.63 -7.69 6.92
C LYS A 9 8.68 -6.58 7.39
N ALA A 10 7.63 -6.29 6.63
CA ALA A 10 6.61 -5.31 7.00
C ALA A 10 5.91 -5.71 8.31
N LYS A 11 5.54 -6.99 8.46
CA LYS A 11 4.89 -7.50 9.67
C LYS A 11 5.75 -7.32 10.93
N GLN A 12 7.07 -7.44 10.83
CA GLN A 12 7.98 -7.23 11.96
C GLN A 12 7.96 -5.79 12.50
N THR A 13 7.57 -4.82 11.67
CA THR A 13 7.47 -3.42 12.08
C THR A 13 6.12 -3.08 12.74
N ALA A 14 5.10 -3.91 12.53
CA ALA A 14 3.75 -3.69 12.99
C ALA A 14 3.55 -4.10 14.47
N LYS A 15 3.02 -3.19 15.29
CA LYS A 15 2.74 -3.42 16.71
C LYS A 15 1.27 -3.21 17.00
N TYR A 16 0.56 -4.29 17.30
CA TYR A 16 -0.86 -4.30 17.66
C TYR A 16 -1.09 -5.21 18.86
N LYS A 17 -2.10 -4.92 19.67
CA LYS A 17 -2.43 -5.70 20.88
C LYS A 17 -3.04 -7.05 20.55
N ASN A 18 -3.80 -7.13 19.45
CA ASN A 18 -4.43 -8.37 18.99
C ASN A 18 -4.83 -8.28 17.51
N LYS A 19 -5.26 -9.42 16.94
CA LYS A 19 -5.66 -9.51 15.52
C LYS A 19 -6.84 -8.61 15.14
N LYS A 20 -7.80 -8.38 16.05
CA LYS A 20 -8.98 -7.54 15.77
C LYS A 20 -8.60 -6.07 15.68
N GLU A 21 -7.74 -5.59 16.58
CA GLU A 21 -7.20 -4.23 16.54
C GLU A 21 -6.36 -4.03 15.27
N GLU A 22 -5.47 -4.98 14.96
CA GLU A 22 -4.69 -4.95 13.72
C GLU A 22 -5.59 -4.85 12.47
N LEU A 23 -6.62 -5.69 12.37
CA LEU A 23 -7.55 -5.68 11.23
C LEU A 23 -8.19 -4.29 11.03
N ILE A 24 -8.70 -3.70 12.11
CA ILE A 24 -9.39 -2.41 12.07
C ILE A 24 -8.40 -1.30 11.73
N LEU A 25 -7.27 -1.22 12.44
CA LEU A 25 -6.30 -0.14 12.27
C LEU A 25 -5.58 -0.20 10.92
N THR A 26 -5.27 -1.40 10.42
CA THR A 26 -4.67 -1.54 9.08
C THR A 26 -5.65 -1.16 7.96
N THR A 27 -6.94 -1.48 8.11
CA THR A 27 -7.97 -1.09 7.14
C THR A 27 -8.19 0.43 7.12
N LEU A 28 -8.28 1.06 8.30
CA LEU A 28 -8.43 2.51 8.41
C LEU A 28 -7.19 3.25 7.90
N GLY A 29 -6.00 2.76 8.25
CA GLY A 29 -4.73 3.31 7.77
C GLY A 29 -4.60 3.21 6.25
N LEU A 30 -4.97 2.08 5.64
CA LEU A 30 -5.01 1.92 4.19
C LEU A 30 -5.82 3.03 3.50
N ALA A 31 -6.99 3.36 4.04
CA ALA A 31 -7.81 4.44 3.50
C ALA A 31 -7.14 5.82 3.67
N GLY A 32 -6.49 6.06 4.81
CA GLY A 32 -5.72 7.28 5.08
C GLY A 32 -4.59 7.48 4.09
N GLU A 33 -3.70 6.49 3.92
CA GLU A 33 -2.55 6.61 3.01
C GLU A 33 -2.97 6.67 1.54
N THR A 34 -4.07 6.00 1.18
CA THR A 34 -4.66 6.20 -0.15
C THR A 34 -5.10 7.66 -0.35
N GLY A 35 -5.64 8.29 0.70
CA GLY A 35 -5.96 9.72 0.70
C GLY A 35 -4.73 10.61 0.51
N GLU A 36 -3.61 10.29 1.14
CA GLU A 36 -2.35 11.02 0.96
C GLU A 36 -1.80 10.89 -0.47
N VAL A 37 -1.88 9.70 -1.07
CA VAL A 37 -1.56 9.49 -2.50
C VAL A 37 -2.41 10.42 -3.39
N VAL A 38 -3.73 10.48 -3.13
CA VAL A 38 -4.64 11.39 -3.85
C VAL A 38 -4.25 12.84 -3.63
N GLU A 39 -3.91 13.23 -2.41
CA GLU A 39 -3.51 14.60 -2.06
C GLU A 39 -2.23 15.02 -2.78
N LYS A 40 -1.23 14.14 -2.87
CA LYS A 40 0.00 14.41 -3.64
C LYS A 40 -0.31 14.68 -5.10
N ILE A 41 -1.14 13.85 -5.74
CA ILE A 41 -1.51 14.03 -7.15
C ILE A 41 -2.31 15.33 -7.35
N LYS A 42 -3.21 15.66 -6.42
CA LYS A 42 -3.95 16.93 -6.45
C LYS A 42 -3.00 18.14 -6.36
N LYS A 43 -2.03 18.11 -5.46
CA LYS A 43 -1.01 19.17 -5.29
C LYS A 43 -0.08 19.26 -6.50
N LEU A 44 0.26 18.13 -7.13
CA LEU A 44 1.04 18.09 -8.36
C LEU A 44 0.38 18.91 -9.49
N GLY A 45 -0.92 18.74 -9.68
CA GLY A 45 -1.67 19.51 -10.68
C GLY A 45 -1.79 21.00 -10.34
N ARG A 46 -2.00 21.32 -9.05
CA ARG A 46 -2.18 22.71 -8.58
C ARG A 46 -0.88 23.51 -8.59
N ASP A 47 0.22 22.91 -8.14
CA ASP A 47 1.44 23.64 -7.79
C ASP A 47 2.59 23.39 -8.79
N LYS A 48 2.55 22.30 -9.56
CA LYS A 48 3.66 21.87 -10.43
C LYS A 48 3.26 21.60 -11.88
N GLU A 49 2.03 21.94 -12.31
CA GLU A 49 1.53 21.69 -13.69
C GLU A 49 1.78 20.25 -14.19
N TYR A 50 1.64 19.25 -13.30
CA TYR A 50 1.92 17.84 -13.60
C TYR A 50 3.39 17.49 -13.89
N VAL A 51 4.34 18.37 -13.59
CA VAL A 51 5.79 18.10 -13.71
C VAL A 51 6.27 17.22 -12.56
N LEU A 52 6.76 16.03 -12.90
CA LEU A 52 7.30 15.03 -11.97
C LEU A 52 8.78 15.28 -11.69
N ASP A 53 9.08 16.24 -10.81
CA ASP A 53 10.45 16.45 -10.34
C ASP A 53 10.90 15.39 -9.30
N ASN A 54 12.21 15.37 -9.02
CA ASN A 54 12.81 14.40 -8.10
C ASN A 54 12.22 14.47 -6.68
N GLU A 55 11.87 15.67 -6.21
CA GLU A 55 11.25 15.88 -4.91
C GLU A 55 9.87 15.22 -4.88
N TYR A 56 9.06 15.45 -5.91
CA TYR A 56 7.73 14.85 -6.03
C TYR A 56 7.80 13.32 -6.09
N LEU A 57 8.69 12.78 -6.94
CA LEU A 57 8.89 11.34 -7.08
C LEU A 57 9.33 10.69 -5.76
N LEU A 58 10.16 11.37 -4.97
CA LEU A 58 10.55 10.89 -3.65
C LEU A 58 9.37 10.94 -2.67
N GLY A 59 8.56 11.99 -2.73
CA GLY A 59 7.37 12.14 -1.89
C GLY A 59 6.31 11.09 -2.17
N ILE A 60 5.88 10.94 -3.43
CA ILE A 60 4.84 9.98 -3.81
C ILE A 60 5.27 8.53 -3.56
N LYS A 61 6.56 8.21 -3.69
CA LYS A 61 7.09 6.88 -3.38
C LYS A 61 6.90 6.50 -1.91
N LYS A 62 6.93 7.47 -0.99
CA LYS A 62 6.67 7.23 0.43
C LYS A 62 5.21 6.84 0.65
N GLU A 63 4.27 7.67 0.17
CA GLU A 63 2.84 7.40 0.33
C GLU A 63 2.41 6.08 -0.34
N LEU A 64 2.95 5.77 -1.53
CA LEU A 64 2.75 4.47 -2.18
C LEU A 64 3.33 3.31 -1.37
N GLY A 65 4.47 3.53 -0.71
CA GLY A 65 5.09 2.58 0.20
C GLY A 65 4.24 2.33 1.45
N ASP A 66 3.60 3.37 1.99
CA ASP A 66 2.71 3.27 3.14
C ASP A 66 1.42 2.51 2.77
N VAL A 67 0.86 2.76 1.58
CA VAL A 67 -0.23 1.94 1.02
C VAL A 67 0.18 0.46 0.90
N LEU A 68 1.37 0.19 0.35
CA LEU A 68 1.89 -1.17 0.23
C LEU A 68 2.06 -1.84 1.60
N TRP A 69 2.55 -1.09 2.60
CA TRP A 69 2.72 -1.56 3.97
C TRP A 69 1.38 -1.97 4.59
N TYR A 70 0.32 -1.18 4.39
CA TYR A 70 -1.01 -1.49 4.90
C TYR A 70 -1.65 -2.68 4.20
N ILE A 71 -1.57 -2.78 2.86
CA ILE A 71 -2.05 -3.96 2.12
C ILE A 71 -1.34 -5.22 2.62
N SER A 72 -0.01 -5.15 2.77
CA SER A 72 0.82 -6.25 3.25
C SER A 72 0.39 -6.76 4.64
N ASN A 73 0.23 -5.85 5.61
CA ASN A 73 -0.19 -6.21 6.97
C ASN A 73 -1.65 -6.69 7.03
N LEU A 74 -2.54 -6.09 6.25
CA LEU A 74 -3.93 -6.54 6.13
C LEU A 74 -4.01 -7.95 5.55
N SER A 75 -3.29 -8.23 4.46
CA SER A 75 -3.18 -9.58 3.90
C SER A 75 -2.66 -10.57 4.92
N ASN A 76 -1.60 -10.23 5.67
CA ASN A 76 -1.06 -11.09 6.71
C ASN A 76 -2.07 -11.36 7.84
N ASN A 77 -2.82 -10.34 8.27
CA ASN A 77 -3.87 -10.48 9.29
C ASN A 77 -4.97 -11.46 8.85
N LEU A 78 -5.35 -11.39 7.57
CA LEU A 78 -6.34 -12.26 6.92
C LEU A 78 -5.82 -13.66 6.55
N GLY A 79 -4.52 -13.93 6.76
CA GLY A 79 -3.90 -15.21 6.40
C GLY A 79 -3.68 -15.40 4.89
N ILE A 80 -3.52 -14.31 4.15
CA ILE A 80 -3.31 -14.29 2.70
C ILE A 80 -1.88 -13.82 2.43
N THR A 81 -1.16 -14.52 1.54
CA THR A 81 0.19 -14.08 1.14
C THR A 81 0.09 -12.90 0.18
N LEU A 82 1.03 -11.96 0.26
CA LEU A 82 1.02 -10.79 -0.62
C LEU A 82 1.24 -11.18 -2.09
N GLU A 83 2.00 -12.25 -2.34
CA GLU A 83 2.18 -12.84 -3.66
C GLU A 83 0.87 -13.41 -4.22
N ASP A 84 0.08 -14.14 -3.43
CA ASP A 84 -1.23 -14.65 -3.88
C ASP A 84 -2.19 -13.52 -4.26
N VAL A 85 -2.15 -12.38 -3.54
CA VAL A 85 -2.93 -11.19 -3.90
C VAL A 85 -2.54 -10.69 -5.29
N ALA A 86 -1.23 -10.61 -5.57
CA ALA A 86 -0.72 -10.15 -6.86
C ALA A 86 -1.07 -11.13 -8.00
N ILE A 87 -0.85 -12.43 -7.79
CA ILE A 87 -1.18 -13.48 -8.77
C ILE A 87 -2.68 -13.45 -9.09
N THR A 88 -3.53 -13.47 -8.05
CA THR A 88 -4.99 -13.43 -8.20
C THR A 88 -5.44 -12.18 -8.97
N ASN A 89 -4.80 -11.03 -8.71
CA ASN A 89 -5.09 -9.80 -9.44
C ASN A 89 -4.75 -9.94 -10.93
N LEU A 90 -3.54 -10.41 -11.26
CA LEU A 90 -3.09 -10.58 -12.64
C LEU A 90 -3.96 -11.57 -13.41
N GLU A 91 -4.31 -12.71 -12.82
CA GLU A 91 -5.22 -13.70 -13.43
C GLU A 91 -6.60 -13.12 -13.70
N LYS A 92 -7.17 -12.38 -12.74
CA LYS A 92 -8.44 -11.69 -12.91
C LYS A 92 -8.38 -10.65 -14.04
N LEU A 93 -7.29 -9.89 -14.15
CA LEU A 93 -7.12 -8.86 -15.18
C LEU A 93 -6.94 -9.46 -16.58
N LYS A 94 -6.19 -10.56 -16.72
CA LYS A 94 -6.03 -11.27 -18.00
C LYS A 94 -7.35 -11.76 -18.59
N LYS A 95 -8.36 -12.03 -17.77
CA LYS A 95 -9.71 -12.44 -18.20
C LYS A 95 -10.60 -11.26 -18.66
N ARG A 96 -10.16 -10.01 -18.46
CA ARG A 96 -10.93 -8.80 -18.83
C ARG A 96 -10.60 -8.30 -20.24
N THR A 97 -9.49 -8.76 -20.81
CA THR A 97 -9.12 -8.65 -22.21
C THR A 97 -9.57 -9.90 -22.96
#